data_AF-A0A352ULF3-F1
#
_entry.id   AF-A0A352ULF3-F1
#
_cell.length_a   1.000
_cell.length_b   1.000
_cell.length_c   1.000
_cell.angle_alpha   90.00
_cell.angle_beta   90.00
_cell.angle_gamma   90.00
#
_symmetry.space_group_name_H-M   'P 1'
#
loop_
_entity.id
_entity.type
_entity.pdbx_description
1 polymer ?
#
loop_
_entity_poly.entity_id
_entity_poly.type
_entity_poly.pdbx_seq_one_letter_code
_entity_poly.pdbx_strand_id
1 'polypeptide(L)'
;FQEYFEKLGTDPRRWGKPVSALLGAYMAQRALGIAAIGGKDSMSGSFLDMDVPPTLVSFAVTTGKTADAVSPEFKSAGHRVVLIRPEYGENGLPEGKSLKSVFSLVTALLRSGKAVAAWTPGFGGVAEGIMKMCLGNSVGFQYSDTLSPA
;
A
#
# COMPACT_ATOMS: atom_id res chain seq x y z
N PHE A 1 4.25 -8.33 -11.65
CA PHE A 1 5.10 -7.18 -11.30
C PHE A 1 5.60 -6.53 -12.57
N GLN A 2 5.94 -5.24 -12.52
CA GLN A 2 6.69 -4.57 -13.58
C GLN A 2 8.01 -4.10 -12.99
N GLU A 3 9.11 -4.58 -13.57
CA GLU A 3 10.48 -4.29 -13.14
C GLU A 3 11.10 -3.25 -14.09
N TYR A 4 11.72 -2.21 -13.52
CA TYR A 4 12.51 -1.23 -14.25
C TYR A 4 13.84 -1.03 -13.53
N PHE A 5 14.92 -1.43 -14.17
CA PHE A 5 16.27 -1.27 -13.63
C PHE A 5 17.21 -0.72 -14.69
N GLU A 6 18.38 -0.26 -14.25
CA GLU A 6 19.45 0.13 -15.15
C GLU A 6 19.90 -0.99 -16.08
N LYS A 7 20.61 -0.63 -17.15
CA LYS A 7 21.29 -1.62 -18.00
C LYS A 7 22.30 -2.42 -17.17
N LEU A 8 22.07 -3.71 -17.00
CA LEU A 8 22.83 -4.54 -16.05
C LEU A 8 24.25 -4.87 -16.53
N GLY A 9 24.41 -5.22 -17.82
CA GLY A 9 25.69 -5.65 -18.38
C GLY A 9 26.29 -6.84 -17.63
N THR A 10 27.61 -6.80 -17.40
CA THR A 10 28.36 -7.83 -16.66
C THR A 10 28.72 -7.41 -15.23
N ASP A 11 28.24 -6.26 -14.74
CA ASP A 11 28.56 -5.79 -13.39
C ASP A 11 27.69 -6.52 -12.35
N PRO A 12 28.28 -7.37 -11.48
CA PRO A 12 27.51 -8.12 -10.49
C PRO A 12 26.76 -7.23 -9.49
N ARG A 13 27.22 -6.00 -9.24
CA ARG A 13 26.54 -5.06 -8.34
C ARG A 13 25.22 -4.58 -8.92
N ARG A 14 25.16 -4.36 -10.24
CA ARG A 14 23.91 -4.01 -10.94
C ARG A 14 22.90 -5.15 -10.87
N TRP A 15 23.37 -6.39 -11.04
CA TRP A 15 22.54 -7.60 -10.87
C TRP A 15 22.00 -7.79 -9.46
N GLY A 16 22.69 -7.29 -8.43
CA GLY A 16 22.22 -7.38 -7.04
C GLY A 16 20.86 -6.71 -6.83
N LYS A 17 20.59 -5.58 -7.51
CA LYS A 17 19.35 -4.80 -7.32
C LYS A 17 18.07 -5.57 -7.71
N PRO A 18 17.93 -6.10 -8.93
CA PRO A 18 16.73 -6.87 -9.30
C PRO A 18 16.61 -8.14 -8.46
N VAL A 19 17.71 -8.83 -8.15
CA VAL A 19 17.68 -10.02 -7.29
C VAL A 19 17.14 -9.70 -5.90
N SER A 20 17.64 -8.64 -5.25
CA SER A 20 17.13 -8.21 -3.94
C SER A 20 15.65 -7.79 -3.99
N ALA A 21 15.25 -7.06 -5.04
CA ALA A 21 13.86 -6.64 -5.21
C ALA A 21 12.90 -7.84 -5.38
N LEU A 22 13.29 -8.82 -6.20
CA LEU A 22 12.50 -10.04 -6.41
C LEU A 22 12.44 -10.93 -5.18
N LEU A 23 13.53 -11.03 -4.41
CA LEU A 23 13.51 -11.73 -3.11
C LEU A 23 12.56 -11.05 -2.12
N GLY A 24 12.57 -9.72 -2.05
CA GLY A 24 11.61 -8.96 -1.23
C GLY A 24 10.16 -9.18 -1.68
N ALA A 25 9.90 -9.17 -3.00
CA ALA A 25 8.60 -9.47 -3.56
C ALA A 25 8.13 -10.89 -3.18
N TYR A 26 9.02 -11.87 -3.28
CA TYR A 26 8.75 -13.26 -2.89
C TYR A 26 8.43 -13.39 -1.40
N MET A 27 9.18 -12.70 -0.54
CA MET A 27 8.91 -12.65 0.91
C MET A 27 7.51 -12.08 1.19
N ALA A 28 7.13 -10.98 0.53
CA ALA A 28 5.80 -10.38 0.67
C ALA A 28 4.69 -11.34 0.20
N GLN A 29 4.88 -12.00 -0.94
CA GLN A 29 3.97 -13.02 -1.46
C GLN A 29 3.76 -14.17 -0.47
N ARG A 30 4.84 -14.70 0.10
CA ARG A 30 4.80 -15.77 1.12
C ARG A 30 4.08 -15.34 2.38
N ALA A 31 4.39 -14.14 2.88
CA ALA A 31 3.77 -13.59 4.09
C ALA A 31 2.25 -13.39 3.92
N LEU A 32 1.84 -12.87 2.75
CA LEU A 32 0.44 -12.62 2.42
C LEU A 32 -0.30 -13.86 1.90
N GLY A 33 0.41 -14.92 1.51
CA GLY A 33 -0.21 -16.11 0.94
C GLY A 33 -0.80 -15.88 -0.45
N ILE A 34 -0.15 -15.02 -1.25
CA ILE A 34 -0.61 -14.64 -2.60
C ILE A 34 0.42 -15.05 -3.66
N ALA A 35 -0.06 -15.37 -4.85
CA ALA A 35 0.77 -15.73 -5.99
C ALA A 35 0.90 -14.57 -6.98
N ALA A 36 2.05 -14.51 -7.65
CA ALA A 36 2.23 -13.68 -8.84
C ALA A 36 1.61 -14.42 -10.02
N ILE A 37 0.74 -13.74 -10.77
CA ILE A 37 0.05 -14.30 -11.93
C ILE A 37 0.62 -13.82 -13.26
N GLY A 38 1.61 -12.93 -13.21
CA GLY A 38 2.27 -12.39 -14.38
C GLY A 38 3.28 -11.29 -14.02
N GLY A 39 4.12 -10.95 -14.98
CA GLY A 39 5.06 -9.87 -14.85
C GLY A 39 5.77 -9.54 -16.16
N LYS A 40 6.53 -8.45 -16.14
CA LYS A 40 7.36 -7.99 -17.24
C LYS A 40 8.60 -7.30 -16.67
N ASP A 41 9.72 -7.50 -17.33
CA ASP A 41 10.97 -6.82 -17.04
C ASP A 41 11.33 -5.76 -18.08
N SER A 42 12.11 -4.78 -17.64
CA SER A 42 12.78 -3.80 -18.48
C SER A 42 14.14 -3.47 -17.85
N MET A 43 15.17 -4.16 -18.36
CA MET A 43 16.53 -4.13 -17.80
C MET A 43 17.51 -3.35 -18.70
N SER A 44 17.01 -2.30 -19.35
CA SER A 44 17.75 -1.44 -20.29
C SER A 44 17.62 0.05 -19.96
N GLY A 45 17.22 0.38 -18.73
CA GLY A 45 16.93 1.76 -18.32
C GLY A 45 18.19 2.59 -18.07
N SER A 46 18.99 2.86 -19.09
CA SER A 46 20.13 3.77 -19.01
C SER A 46 20.19 4.67 -20.25
N PHE A 47 20.57 5.93 -20.05
CA PHE A 47 20.79 6.91 -21.12
C PHE A 47 22.08 7.70 -20.83
N LEU A 48 23.08 7.58 -21.72
CA LEU A 48 24.44 8.08 -21.49
C LEU A 48 24.99 7.53 -20.16
N ASP A 49 25.43 8.42 -19.26
CA ASP A 49 25.95 8.10 -17.93
C ASP A 49 24.86 8.12 -16.84
N MET A 50 23.58 8.18 -17.23
CA MET A 50 22.44 8.20 -16.30
C MET A 50 21.69 6.87 -16.31
N ASP A 51 21.38 6.39 -15.11
CA ASP A 51 20.58 5.18 -14.88
C ASP A 51 19.18 5.56 -14.38
N VAL A 52 18.15 4.80 -14.77
CA VAL A 52 16.82 4.96 -14.18
C VAL A 52 16.84 4.56 -12.70
N PRO A 53 15.99 5.16 -11.85
CA PRO A 53 15.81 4.69 -10.49
C PRO A 53 15.32 3.23 -10.46
N PRO A 54 15.98 2.33 -9.72
CA PRO A 54 15.52 0.96 -9.52
C PRO A 54 14.08 0.94 -9.02
N THR A 55 13.18 0.32 -9.79
CA THR A 55 11.74 0.38 -9.52
C THR A 55 11.11 -0.99 -9.70
N LEU A 56 10.40 -1.43 -8.66
CA LEU A 56 9.52 -2.59 -8.71
C LEU A 56 8.08 -2.12 -8.50
N VAL A 57 7.25 -2.29 -9.52
CA VAL A 57 5.83 -1.95 -9.48
C VAL A 57 5.01 -3.23 -9.29
N SER A 58 4.13 -3.25 -8.29
CA SER A 58 3.19 -4.33 -8.06
C SER A 58 1.77 -3.90 -8.44
N PHE A 59 1.02 -4.86 -8.98
CA PHE A 59 -0.40 -4.70 -9.29
C PHE A 59 -1.14 -5.84 -8.58
N ALA A 60 -2.15 -5.48 -7.80
CA ALA A 60 -3.02 -6.45 -7.14
C ALA A 60 -4.39 -6.44 -7.82
N VAL A 61 -4.93 -7.62 -8.08
CA VAL A 61 -6.25 -7.79 -8.68
C VAL A 61 -7.06 -8.77 -7.84
N THR A 62 -8.35 -8.50 -7.71
CA THR A 62 -9.31 -9.39 -7.05
C THR A 62 -10.70 -9.18 -7.65
N THR A 63 -11.65 -10.03 -7.27
CA THR A 63 -13.05 -9.91 -7.66
C THR A 63 -13.90 -9.46 -6.46
N GLY A 64 -15.01 -8.80 -6.74
CA GLY A 64 -15.92 -8.30 -5.71
C GLY A 64 -17.24 -7.85 -6.31
N LYS A 65 -18.22 -7.58 -5.44
CA LYS A 65 -19.49 -6.97 -5.87
C LYS A 65 -19.29 -5.47 -6.02
N THR A 66 -19.85 -4.86 -7.06
CA THR A 66 -19.76 -3.41 -7.28
C THR A 66 -20.29 -2.62 -6.08
N ALA A 67 -21.34 -3.11 -5.42
CA ALA A 67 -21.91 -2.49 -4.22
C ALA A 67 -20.98 -2.51 -2.99
N ASP A 68 -19.93 -3.36 -2.99
CA ASP A 68 -18.95 -3.41 -1.91
C ASP A 68 -17.82 -2.37 -2.10
N ALA A 69 -17.77 -1.68 -3.25
CA ALA A 69 -16.77 -0.66 -3.52
C ALA A 69 -17.13 0.65 -2.81
N VAL A 70 -16.23 1.12 -1.95
CA VAL A 70 -16.44 2.33 -1.13
C VAL A 70 -15.43 3.39 -1.54
N SER A 71 -15.92 4.58 -1.90
CA SER A 71 -15.06 5.74 -2.17
C SER A 71 -14.54 6.35 -0.86
N PRO A 72 -13.32 6.92 -0.86
CA PRO A 72 -12.57 7.09 0.38
C PRO A 72 -12.86 8.40 1.12
N GLU A 73 -13.60 9.33 0.53
CA GLU A 73 -13.96 10.61 1.16
C GLU A 73 -14.98 10.47 2.29
N PHE A 74 -14.95 11.40 3.25
CA PHE A 74 -15.91 11.43 4.35
C PHE A 74 -17.34 11.62 3.84
N LYS A 75 -18.29 10.85 4.37
CA LYS A 75 -19.69 10.87 3.92
C LYS A 75 -20.55 11.88 4.66
N SER A 76 -20.24 12.15 5.92
CA SER A 76 -20.99 13.07 6.79
C SER A 76 -20.17 13.44 8.01
N ALA A 77 -20.54 14.53 8.67
CA ALA A 77 -20.00 14.91 9.97
C ALA A 77 -20.49 13.96 11.09
N GLY A 78 -19.81 14.00 12.24
CA GLY A 78 -20.16 13.20 13.43
C GLY A 78 -19.64 11.77 13.44
N HIS A 79 -19.03 11.30 12.34
CA HIS A 79 -18.34 10.01 12.31
C HIS A 79 -16.98 10.09 13.04
N ARG A 80 -16.63 9.00 13.72
CA ARG A 80 -15.30 8.83 14.29
C ARG A 80 -14.33 8.33 13.23
N VAL A 81 -13.13 8.89 13.22
CA VAL A 81 -12.03 8.43 12.37
C VAL A 81 -11.03 7.67 13.24
N VAL A 82 -10.64 6.49 12.80
CA VAL A 82 -9.71 5.61 13.53
C VAL A 82 -8.56 5.21 12.62
N LEU A 83 -7.36 5.12 13.20
CA LEU A 83 -6.18 4.59 12.52
C LEU A 83 -6.04 3.11 12.87
N ILE A 84 -6.25 2.25 11.88
CA ILE A 84 -5.98 0.82 12.00
C ILE A 84 -4.61 0.57 11.36
N ARG A 85 -3.71 -0.07 12.11
CA ARG A 85 -2.35 -0.37 11.65
C ARG A 85 -1.97 -1.81 11.99
N PRO A 86 -1.17 -2.48 11.14
CA PRO A 86 -0.59 -3.76 11.49
C PRO A 86 0.51 -3.58 12.55
N GLU A 87 0.93 -4.70 13.11
CA GLU A 87 2.21 -4.80 13.82
C GLU A 87 3.36 -4.67 12.82
N TYR A 88 4.46 -4.09 13.27
CA TYR A 88 5.68 -3.92 12.48
C TYR A 88 6.83 -4.65 13.16
N GLY A 89 7.61 -5.39 12.38
CA GLY A 89 8.81 -6.06 12.85
C GLY A 89 9.98 -5.08 13.03
N GLU A 90 11.10 -5.58 13.53
CA GLU A 90 12.32 -4.78 13.78
C GLU A 90 12.88 -4.12 12.52
N ASN A 91 12.63 -4.71 11.34
CA ASN A 91 13.02 -4.17 10.04
C ASN A 91 12.09 -3.05 9.52
N GLY A 92 11.08 -2.66 10.31
CA GLY A 92 10.10 -1.64 9.93
C GLY A 92 9.09 -2.10 8.87
N LEU A 93 9.02 -3.40 8.56
CA LEU A 93 8.03 -3.96 7.65
C LEU A 93 6.83 -4.51 8.44
N PRO A 94 5.61 -4.50 7.84
CA PRO A 94 4.44 -5.04 8.51
C PRO A 94 4.52 -6.57 8.64
N GLU A 95 4.12 -7.06 9.80
CA GLU A 95 4.04 -8.50 10.06
C GLU A 95 2.89 -9.12 9.24
N GLY A 96 3.20 -10.17 8.47
CA GLY A 96 2.29 -10.71 7.47
C GLY A 96 0.95 -11.21 8.03
N LYS A 97 0.95 -11.83 9.21
CA LYS A 97 -0.28 -12.27 9.88
C LYS A 97 -1.11 -11.08 10.35
N SER A 98 -0.48 -10.10 11.01
CA SER A 98 -1.14 -8.90 11.50
C SER A 98 -1.75 -8.07 10.35
N LEU A 99 -1.01 -7.91 9.25
CA LEU A 99 -1.48 -7.21 8.05
C LEU A 99 -2.72 -7.87 7.43
N LYS A 100 -2.73 -9.20 7.33
CA LYS A 100 -3.93 -9.94 6.84
C LYS A 100 -5.13 -9.76 7.76
N SER A 101 -4.92 -9.72 9.08
CA SER A 101 -5.98 -9.44 10.05
C SER A 101 -6.54 -8.02 9.87
N VAL A 102 -5.68 -7.03 9.64
CA VAL A 102 -6.11 -5.65 9.34
C VAL A 102 -6.94 -5.58 8.06
N PHE A 103 -6.50 -6.21 6.97
CA PHE A 103 -7.28 -6.26 5.72
C PHE A 103 -8.64 -6.93 5.92
N SER A 104 -8.69 -8.02 6.69
CA SER A 104 -9.94 -8.71 7.01
C SER A 104 -10.87 -7.84 7.86
N LEU A 105 -10.34 -7.13 8.85
CA LEU A 105 -11.10 -6.23 9.71
C LEU A 105 -11.70 -5.06 8.91
N VAL A 106 -10.88 -4.37 8.11
CA VAL A 106 -11.35 -3.25 7.28
C VAL A 106 -12.41 -3.71 6.29
N THR A 107 -12.20 -4.87 5.65
CA THR A 107 -13.19 -5.47 4.74
C THR A 107 -14.51 -5.76 5.45
N ALA A 108 -14.48 -6.32 6.66
CA ALA A 108 -15.68 -6.61 7.44
C ALA A 108 -16.41 -5.34 7.90
N LEU A 109 -15.68 -4.31 8.30
CA LEU A 109 -16.26 -3.02 8.70
C LEU A 109 -16.99 -2.34 7.54
N LEU A 110 -16.37 -2.32 6.35
CA LEU A 110 -16.98 -1.74 5.15
C LEU A 110 -18.21 -2.55 4.71
N ARG A 111 -18.11 -3.88 4.65
CA ARG A 111 -19.24 -4.76 4.26
C ARG A 111 -20.42 -4.72 5.23
N SER A 112 -20.17 -4.47 6.51
CA SER A 112 -21.23 -4.35 7.53
C SER A 112 -21.82 -2.93 7.63
N GLY A 113 -21.29 -1.95 6.89
CA GLY A 113 -21.70 -0.55 6.97
C GLY A 113 -21.23 0.17 8.25
N LYS A 114 -20.44 -0.49 9.11
CA LYS A 114 -19.87 0.12 10.32
C LYS A 114 -18.75 1.12 10.00
N ALA A 115 -18.10 0.97 8.86
CA ALA A 115 -17.27 1.98 8.24
C ALA A 115 -17.89 2.38 6.91
N VAL A 116 -17.84 3.68 6.59
CA VAL A 116 -18.45 4.24 5.36
C VAL A 116 -17.41 4.87 4.42
N ALA A 117 -16.15 4.92 4.85
CA ALA A 117 -15.03 5.45 4.09
C ALA A 117 -13.73 4.81 4.65
N ALA A 118 -12.73 4.65 3.79
CA ALA A 118 -11.40 4.18 4.20
C ALA A 118 -10.33 4.77 3.29
N TRP A 119 -9.19 5.17 3.87
CA TRP A 119 -8.03 5.68 3.14
C TRP A 119 -6.77 5.00 3.69
N THR A 120 -5.87 4.56 2.81
CA THR A 120 -4.55 4.06 3.22
C THR A 120 -3.54 5.20 3.16
N PRO A 121 -2.91 5.60 4.29
CA PRO A 121 -1.88 6.64 4.29
C PRO A 121 -0.75 6.33 3.28
N GLY A 122 -0.43 7.33 2.44
CA GLY A 122 0.64 7.25 1.44
C GLY A 122 1.88 8.01 1.88
N PHE A 123 2.63 8.57 0.92
CA PHE A 123 3.88 9.30 1.18
C PHE A 123 3.74 10.48 2.15
N GLY A 124 2.63 11.23 2.09
CA GLY A 124 2.34 12.34 3.00
C GLY A 124 1.67 11.91 4.31
N GLY A 125 1.58 10.61 4.58
CA GLY A 125 1.10 10.04 5.84
C GLY A 125 -0.37 10.35 6.15
N VAL A 126 -0.68 10.40 7.45
CA VAL A 126 -2.05 10.57 7.94
C VAL A 126 -2.62 11.95 7.57
N ALA A 127 -1.80 13.00 7.64
CA ALA A 127 -2.25 14.37 7.34
C ALA A 127 -2.72 14.51 5.89
N GLU A 128 -1.95 13.97 4.93
CA GLU A 128 -2.35 13.93 3.53
C GLU A 128 -3.64 13.13 3.34
N GLY A 129 -3.75 11.98 3.98
CA GLY A 129 -4.96 11.14 3.92
C GLY A 129 -6.20 11.88 4.40
N ILE A 130 -6.14 12.46 5.60
CA ILE A 130 -7.25 13.24 6.18
C ILE A 130 -7.63 14.41 5.28
N MET A 131 -6.66 15.17 4.79
CA MET A 131 -6.91 16.29 3.88
C MET A 131 -7.68 15.82 2.63
N LYS A 132 -7.23 14.75 1.98
CA LYS A 132 -7.89 14.19 0.78
C LYS A 132 -9.29 13.66 1.09
N MET A 133 -9.47 13.02 2.24
CA MET A 133 -10.80 12.55 2.67
C MET A 133 -11.79 13.70 2.92
N CYS A 134 -11.32 14.85 3.39
CA CYS A 134 -12.16 16.04 3.57
C CYS A 134 -12.63 16.66 2.24
N LEU A 135 -11.74 16.74 1.26
CA LEU A 135 -12.00 17.46 0.00
C LEU A 135 -13.12 16.83 -0.85
N GLY A 136 -13.27 15.51 -0.82
CA GLY A 136 -14.21 14.82 -1.71
C GLY A 136 -15.68 15.24 -1.54
N ASN A 137 -16.12 15.51 -0.30
CA ASN A 137 -17.49 15.92 0.01
C ASN A 137 -17.58 17.21 0.84
N SER A 138 -16.49 17.98 0.93
CA SER A 138 -16.42 19.21 1.75
C SER A 138 -16.79 18.99 3.23
N VAL A 139 -16.41 17.84 3.79
CA VAL A 139 -16.63 17.52 5.20
C VAL A 139 -15.30 17.68 5.94
N GLY A 140 -15.24 18.62 6.87
CA GLY A 140 -14.04 18.89 7.66
C GLY A 140 -13.70 17.76 8.65
N PHE A 141 -12.49 17.83 9.21
CA PHE A 141 -12.04 16.93 10.27
C PHE A 141 -11.39 17.74 11.40
N GLN A 142 -11.73 17.38 12.64
CA GLN A 142 -11.12 17.93 13.83
C GLN A 142 -10.33 16.84 14.53
N TYR A 143 -9.03 17.07 14.73
CA TYR A 143 -8.20 16.19 15.54
C TYR A 143 -8.62 16.30 17.01
N SER A 144 -8.60 15.16 17.70
CA SER A 144 -8.69 15.15 19.16
C SER A 144 -7.44 15.78 19.76
N ASP A 145 -7.60 16.53 20.86
CA ASP A 145 -6.48 17.11 21.63
C ASP A 145 -5.55 16.02 22.19
N THR A 146 -6.07 14.81 22.34
CA THR A 146 -5.34 13.63 22.79
C THR A 146 -5.46 12.49 21.78
N LEU A 147 -4.37 11.73 21.64
CA LEU A 147 -4.40 10.45 20.95
C LEU A 147 -5.04 9.41 21.87
N SER A 148 -6.23 8.91 21.51
CA SER A 148 -6.80 7.74 22.18
C SER A 148 -5.93 6.52 21.90
N PRO A 149 -5.65 5.66 22.90
CA PRO A 149 -5.07 4.36 22.65
C PRO A 149 -5.94 3.58 21.65
N ALA A 150 -5.30 2.83 20.76
CA ALA A 150 -5.97 1.92 19.84
C ALA A 150 -6.64 0.76 20.60
#